data_AF-A0A7S3PII4-F1
#
_entry.id   AF-A0A7S3PII4-F1
#
_cell.length_a   1.000
_cell.length_b   1.000
_cell.length_c   1.000
_cell.angle_alpha   90.00
_cell.angle_beta   90.00
_cell.angle_gamma   90.00
#
_symmetry.space_group_name_H-M   'P 1'
#
loop_
_entity.id
_entity.type
_entity.pdbx_description
1 polymer ?
#
loop_
_entity_poly.entity_id
_entity_poly.type
_entity_poly.pdbx_seq_one_letter_code
_entity_poly.pdbx_strand_id
1 'polypeptide(L)'
;MFSSIKISIEMLSFSLKFRILVLSKPWRGMSLEQEAAALSCTKDIRVSTVFADDSHDNKALINLMKMQLQQGSYIIANILRTDIDEKGYGHFSPIAAFHEKEQRETLFLFMDVARYKYGPVWVPADELVNAMRAKDPFSGRPRGFLIVSKQKVNQTWSQADF
;
A
#
# COMPACT_ATOMS: atom_id res chain seq x y z
N MET A 1 23.03 -5.48 40.08
CA MET A 1 22.79 -4.48 41.14
C MET A 1 21.66 -3.59 40.66
N PHE A 2 20.41 -3.94 40.96
CA PHE A 2 19.22 -3.26 40.41
C PHE A 2 18.91 -2.02 41.24
N SER A 3 18.98 -0.85 40.62
CA SER A 3 18.58 0.43 41.21
C SER A 3 17.06 0.57 41.12
N SER A 4 16.39 0.62 42.28
CA SER A 4 14.94 0.77 42.39
C SER A 4 14.46 2.17 41.98
N ILE A 5 13.40 2.24 41.19
CA ILE A 5 12.64 3.46 40.89
C ILE A 5 11.71 3.73 42.07
N LYS A 6 11.85 4.88 42.74
CA LYS A 6 10.88 5.36 43.74
C LYS A 6 9.81 6.21 43.03
N ILE A 7 8.56 5.79 43.13
CA ILE A 7 7.39 6.58 42.75
C ILE A 7 6.78 7.10 44.07
N SER A 8 6.81 8.41 44.30
CA SER A 8 6.01 9.05 45.35
C SER A 8 4.74 9.61 44.69
N ILE A 9 3.59 9.24 45.24
CA ILE A 9 2.28 9.75 44.83
C ILE A 9 1.81 10.66 45.96
N GLU A 10 1.95 11.98 45.80
CA GLU A 10 1.18 12.92 46.60
C GLU A 10 -0.20 13.09 45.97
N MET A 11 -1.24 12.71 46.71
CA MET A 11 -2.62 12.98 46.31
C MET A 11 -2.95 14.44 46.60
N LEU A 12 -2.79 15.29 45.58
CA LEU A 12 -3.47 16.57 45.51
C LEU A 12 -4.39 16.55 44.30
N SER A 13 -5.68 16.77 44.58
CA SER A 13 -6.78 16.84 43.61
C SER A 13 -6.45 17.82 42.48
N PHE A 14 -6.01 17.30 41.34
CA PHE A 14 -5.86 18.05 40.10
C PHE A 14 -6.34 17.17 38.95
N SER A 15 -7.35 17.67 38.22
CA SER A 15 -7.88 17.06 37.00
C SER A 15 -6.75 16.55 36.09
N LEU A 16 -6.66 15.24 35.88
CA LEU A 16 -5.77 14.65 34.88
C LEU A 16 -6.24 15.09 33.48
N LYS A 17 -5.70 16.20 32.99
CA LYS A 17 -5.71 16.48 31.55
C LYS A 17 -4.61 15.62 30.94
N PHE A 18 -4.99 14.44 30.44
CA PHE A 18 -4.14 13.68 29.53
C PHE A 18 -3.90 14.52 28.29
N ARG A 19 -2.77 15.23 28.26
CA ARG A 19 -2.31 15.93 27.06
C ARG A 19 -1.50 14.94 26.25
N ILE A 20 -2.16 14.25 25.31
CA ILE A 20 -1.45 13.52 24.26
C ILE A 20 -0.74 14.58 23.41
N LEU A 21 0.54 14.81 23.67
CA LEU A 21 1.38 15.59 22.77
C LEU A 21 1.64 14.72 21.54
N VAL A 22 0.84 14.88 20.48
CA VAL A 22 1.14 14.30 19.17
C VAL A 22 2.33 15.06 18.59
N LEU A 23 3.54 14.61 18.92
CA LEU A 23 4.82 15.13 18.41
C LEU A 23 5.19 14.57 17.02
N SER A 24 4.21 14.20 16.19
CA SER A 24 4.47 13.75 14.82
C SER A 24 4.05 14.84 13.84
N LYS A 25 4.98 15.26 12.98
CA LYS A 25 4.72 16.18 11.86
C LYS A 25 3.48 15.71 11.08
N PRO A 26 2.36 16.47 11.05
CA PRO A 26 1.06 15.95 10.61
C PRO A 26 0.88 15.82 9.08
N TRP A 27 1.96 15.81 8.30
CA TRP A 27 1.89 15.85 6.83
C TRP A 27 2.86 14.87 6.18
N ARG A 28 2.60 13.57 6.32
CA ARG A 28 3.30 12.52 5.55
C ARG A 28 2.30 11.43 5.18
N GLY A 29 2.43 10.90 3.96
CA GLY A 29 1.68 9.72 3.54
C GLY A 29 2.15 8.45 4.25
N MET A 30 1.72 7.30 3.74
CA MET A 30 2.09 5.98 4.28
C MET A 30 3.19 5.32 3.44
N SER A 31 4.05 4.51 4.08
CA SER A 31 4.85 3.52 3.33
C SER A 31 3.96 2.41 2.78
N LEU A 32 4.51 1.59 1.87
CA LEU A 32 3.78 0.44 1.32
C LEU A 32 3.29 -0.52 2.43
N GLU A 33 4.08 -0.74 3.48
CA GLU A 33 3.72 -1.60 4.60
C GLU A 33 2.66 -0.98 5.50
N GLN A 34 2.74 0.34 5.73
CA GLN A 34 1.76 1.05 6.52
C GLN A 34 0.40 1.06 5.84
N GLU A 35 0.37 1.28 4.52
CA GLU A 35 -0.85 1.17 3.71
C GLU A 35 -1.43 -0.26 3.78
N ALA A 36 -0.57 -1.27 3.64
CA ALA A 36 -0.99 -2.67 3.74
C ALA A 36 -1.58 -3.00 5.13
N ALA A 37 -0.95 -2.52 6.20
CA ALA A 37 -1.42 -2.72 7.57
C ALA A 37 -2.76 -2.02 7.81
N ALA A 38 -2.92 -0.79 7.31
CA ALA A 38 -4.17 -0.04 7.41
C ALA A 38 -5.32 -0.76 6.69
N LEU A 39 -5.09 -1.23 5.44
CA LEU A 39 -6.07 -1.98 4.68
C LEU A 39 -6.43 -3.31 5.35
N SER A 40 -5.45 -3.97 5.97
CA SER A 40 -5.63 -5.26 6.68
C SER A 40 -6.52 -5.14 7.94
N CYS A 41 -6.75 -3.93 8.46
CA CYS A 41 -7.72 -3.71 9.53
C CYS A 41 -9.18 -3.83 9.05
N THR A 42 -9.42 -3.92 7.75
CA THR A 42 -10.75 -4.06 7.18
C THR A 42 -11.20 -5.51 7.23
N LYS A 43 -12.40 -5.76 7.76
CA LYS A 43 -12.98 -7.10 7.86
C LYS A 43 -13.11 -7.75 6.48
N ASP A 44 -12.83 -9.05 6.41
CA ASP A 44 -12.99 -9.88 5.21
C ASP A 44 -12.11 -9.47 4.01
N ILE A 45 -11.04 -8.72 4.24
CA ILE A 45 -10.05 -8.35 3.22
C ILE A 45 -8.71 -9.01 3.52
N ARG A 46 -8.09 -9.58 2.48
CA ARG A 46 -6.69 -10.03 2.48
C ARG A 46 -5.85 -9.06 1.66
N VAL A 47 -4.72 -8.63 2.24
CA VAL A 47 -3.75 -7.77 1.59
C VAL A 47 -2.41 -8.49 1.52
N SER A 48 -1.83 -8.57 0.31
CA SER A 48 -0.47 -9.07 0.09
C SER A 48 0.38 -7.93 -0.43
N THR A 49 1.55 -7.74 0.17
CA THR A 49 2.52 -6.72 -0.26
C THR A 49 3.54 -7.32 -1.21
N VAL A 50 3.78 -6.67 -2.35
CA VAL A 50 4.82 -7.03 -3.30
C VAL A 50 5.76 -5.85 -3.47
N PHE A 51 7.00 -6.03 -3.07
CA PHE A 51 8.07 -5.04 -3.28
C PHE A 51 8.67 -5.22 -4.67
N ALA A 52 8.82 -4.12 -5.41
CA ALA A 52 9.51 -4.13 -6.69
C ALA A 52 11.02 -3.99 -6.48
N ASP A 53 11.63 -4.96 -5.81
CA ASP A 53 13.09 -5.01 -5.66
C ASP A 53 13.78 -5.64 -6.89
N ASP A 54 15.11 -5.59 -6.90
CA ASP A 54 15.94 -6.12 -8.00
C ASP A 54 16.01 -7.64 -8.05
N SER A 55 15.36 -8.35 -7.11
CA SER A 55 15.28 -9.81 -7.16
C SER A 55 14.19 -10.32 -8.11
N HIS A 56 13.27 -9.46 -8.53
CA HIS A 56 12.17 -9.83 -9.42
C HIS A 56 12.41 -9.34 -10.84
N ASP A 57 12.19 -10.21 -11.83
CA ASP A 57 12.14 -9.84 -13.24
C ASP A 57 10.87 -8.99 -13.54
N ASN A 58 10.99 -7.99 -14.42
CA ASN A 58 9.87 -7.13 -14.78
C ASN A 58 8.68 -7.94 -15.32
N LYS A 59 8.92 -8.93 -16.19
CA LYS A 59 7.85 -9.74 -16.77
C LYS A 59 7.14 -10.56 -15.70
N ALA A 60 7.86 -11.03 -14.68
CA ALA A 60 7.25 -11.75 -13.57
C ALA A 60 6.26 -10.85 -12.79
N LEU A 61 6.64 -9.61 -12.48
CA LEU A 61 5.77 -8.65 -11.81
C LEU A 61 4.56 -8.27 -12.68
N ILE A 62 4.78 -8.01 -13.97
CA ILE A 62 3.73 -7.68 -14.93
C ILE A 62 2.71 -8.83 -15.03
N ASN A 63 3.20 -10.07 -15.19
CA ASN A 63 2.33 -11.25 -15.28
C ASN A 63 1.58 -11.51 -13.97
N LEU A 64 2.21 -11.26 -12.82
CA LEU A 64 1.53 -11.35 -11.52
C LEU A 64 0.38 -10.34 -11.43
N MET A 65 0.60 -9.08 -11.80
CA MET A 65 -0.45 -8.07 -11.78
C MET A 65 -1.60 -8.43 -12.73
N LYS A 66 -1.30 -8.84 -13.97
CA LYS A 66 -2.32 -9.28 -14.94
C LYS A 66 -3.16 -10.43 -14.40
N MET A 67 -2.50 -11.46 -13.85
CA MET A 67 -3.15 -12.62 -13.28
C MET A 67 -4.10 -12.22 -12.14
N GLN A 68 -3.68 -11.32 -11.25
CA GLN A 68 -4.50 -10.87 -10.13
C GLN A 68 -5.72 -10.06 -10.58
N LEU A 69 -5.55 -9.16 -11.56
CA LEU A 69 -6.68 -8.43 -12.16
C LEU A 69 -7.69 -9.39 -12.80
N GLN A 70 -7.22 -10.41 -13.52
CA GLN A 70 -8.08 -11.44 -14.13
C GLN A 70 -8.82 -12.30 -13.08
N GLN A 71 -8.22 -12.52 -11.92
CA GLN A 71 -8.84 -13.25 -10.81
C GLN A 71 -9.83 -12.39 -9.99
N GLY A 72 -9.99 -11.11 -10.33
CA GLY A 72 -10.86 -10.19 -9.61
C GLY A 72 -10.25 -9.61 -8.32
N SER A 73 -8.94 -9.74 -8.14
CA SER A 73 -8.21 -8.99 -7.11
C SER A 73 -8.02 -7.54 -7.55
N TYR A 74 -7.94 -6.63 -6.59
CA TYR A 74 -7.58 -5.23 -6.82
C TYR A 74 -6.09 -5.04 -6.64
N ILE A 75 -5.52 -4.10 -7.40
CA ILE A 75 -4.11 -3.75 -7.29
C ILE A 75 -4.00 -2.26 -6.97
N ILE A 76 -3.19 -1.94 -5.95
CA ILE A 76 -2.84 -0.57 -5.59
C ILE A 76 -1.33 -0.42 -5.76
N ALA A 77 -0.91 0.40 -6.70
CA ALA A 77 0.52 0.63 -6.96
C ALA A 77 1.02 1.84 -6.18
N ASN A 78 2.23 1.73 -5.64
CA ASN A 78 3.02 2.80 -5.04
C ASN A 78 4.20 3.09 -5.96
N ILE A 79 4.22 4.27 -6.56
CA ILE A 79 5.22 4.68 -7.54
C ILE A 79 5.94 5.95 -7.13
N LEU A 80 7.08 6.23 -7.77
CA LEU A 80 7.63 7.58 -7.82
C LEU A 80 7.16 8.28 -9.10
N ARG A 81 6.42 9.39 -8.96
CA ARG A 81 5.80 10.09 -10.10
C ARG A 81 6.80 10.56 -11.17
N THR A 82 7.99 10.97 -10.77
CA THR A 82 9.00 11.47 -11.71
C THR A 82 9.48 10.41 -12.69
N ASP A 83 9.28 9.13 -12.38
CA ASP A 83 9.71 8.01 -13.22
C ASP A 83 8.65 7.64 -14.29
N ILE A 84 7.49 8.29 -14.25
CA ILE A 84 6.44 8.24 -15.29
C ILE A 84 6.13 9.63 -15.87
N ASP A 85 7.15 10.51 -15.89
CA ASP A 85 7.07 11.89 -16.40
C ASP A 85 6.04 12.81 -15.70
N GLU A 86 5.64 12.47 -14.48
CA GLU A 86 4.79 13.30 -13.64
C GLU A 86 5.59 14.11 -12.61
N LYS A 87 5.04 15.27 -12.23
CA LYS A 87 5.62 16.06 -11.13
C LYS A 87 5.20 15.48 -9.79
N GLY A 88 6.12 15.34 -8.86
CA GLY A 88 5.80 15.04 -7.46
C GLY A 88 6.75 14.03 -6.84
N TYR A 89 6.23 13.29 -5.86
CA TYR A 89 6.98 12.32 -5.07
C TYR A 89 6.28 10.95 -5.13
N GLY A 90 6.42 10.15 -4.07
CA GLY A 90 5.68 8.90 -3.90
C GLY A 90 4.18 9.09 -4.04
N HIS A 91 3.51 8.15 -4.71
CA HIS A 91 2.07 8.22 -4.94
C HIS A 91 1.44 6.83 -5.00
N PHE A 92 0.25 6.70 -4.38
CA PHE A 92 -0.57 5.51 -4.47
C PHE A 92 -1.75 5.75 -5.39
N SER A 93 -2.03 4.81 -6.29
CA SER A 93 -3.31 4.75 -6.99
C SER A 93 -3.65 3.32 -7.45
N PRO A 94 -4.94 3.02 -7.65
CA PRO A 94 -5.36 1.72 -8.18
C PRO A 94 -4.91 1.51 -9.62
N ILE A 95 -4.57 0.26 -9.95
CA ILE A 95 -4.52 -0.21 -11.33
C ILE A 95 -5.87 -0.88 -11.63
N ALA A 96 -6.62 -0.33 -12.58
CA ALA A 96 -7.99 -0.77 -12.85
C ALA A 96 -8.10 -1.81 -13.97
N ALA A 97 -7.20 -1.76 -14.95
CA ALA A 97 -7.23 -2.62 -16.12
C ALA A 97 -5.85 -2.76 -16.74
N PHE A 98 -5.70 -3.71 -17.66
CA PHE A 98 -4.57 -3.79 -18.55
C PHE A 98 -5.05 -3.98 -19.99
N HIS A 99 -4.21 -3.57 -20.94
CA HIS A 99 -4.43 -3.73 -22.37
C HIS A 99 -3.15 -4.26 -23.02
N GLU A 100 -3.28 -5.22 -23.92
CA GLU A 100 -2.17 -5.72 -24.74
C GLU A 100 -2.21 -5.01 -26.08
N LYS A 101 -1.24 -4.13 -26.33
CA LYS A 101 -1.11 -3.42 -27.59
C LYS A 101 -0.39 -4.31 -28.61
N GLU A 102 -0.41 -3.90 -29.87
CA GLU A 102 0.40 -4.48 -30.93
C GLU A 102 1.87 -4.61 -30.48
N GLN A 103 2.55 -5.65 -30.96
CA GLN A 103 3.94 -5.96 -30.60
C GLN A 103 4.17 -6.41 -29.13
N ARG A 104 3.11 -6.83 -28.42
CA ARG A 104 3.16 -7.38 -27.05
C ARG A 104 3.61 -6.38 -25.97
N GLU A 105 3.30 -5.11 -26.18
CA GLU A 105 3.45 -4.07 -25.16
C GLU A 105 2.21 -4.08 -24.26
N THR A 106 2.39 -4.39 -22.97
CA THR A 106 1.32 -4.31 -21.98
C THR A 106 1.22 -2.88 -21.44
N LEU A 107 0.01 -2.33 -21.43
CA LEU A 107 -0.33 -1.06 -20.77
C LEU A 107 -1.20 -1.33 -19.55
N PHE A 108 -0.98 -0.60 -18.46
CA PHE A 108 -1.84 -0.61 -17.28
C PHE A 108 -2.61 0.71 -17.16
N LEU A 109 -3.91 0.63 -16.86
CA LEU A 109 -4.73 1.80 -16.55
C LEU A 109 -4.51 2.19 -15.08
N PHE A 110 -3.69 3.22 -14.86
CA PHE A 110 -3.40 3.81 -13.57
C PHE A 110 -4.44 4.90 -13.25
N MET A 111 -5.28 4.65 -12.25
CA MET A 111 -6.40 5.52 -11.89
C MET A 111 -5.99 6.59 -10.87
N ASP A 112 -5.30 7.64 -11.32
CA ASP A 112 -4.75 8.68 -10.43
C ASP A 112 -5.86 9.30 -9.53
N VAL A 113 -5.69 9.14 -8.20
CA VAL A 113 -6.62 9.66 -7.20
C VAL A 113 -6.45 11.17 -6.97
N ALA A 114 -5.33 11.77 -7.39
CA ALA A 114 -5.09 13.21 -7.41
C ALA A 114 -5.72 13.87 -8.65
N ARG A 115 -7.04 13.68 -8.81
CA ARG A 115 -7.84 14.11 -9.97
C ARG A 115 -7.77 15.60 -10.30
N TYR A 116 -7.37 16.44 -9.35
CA TYR A 116 -7.15 17.86 -9.56
C TYR A 116 -5.87 18.15 -10.38
N LYS A 117 -4.99 17.16 -10.56
CA LYS A 117 -3.68 17.29 -11.21
C LYS A 117 -3.55 16.43 -12.45
N TYR A 118 -3.93 15.16 -12.37
CA TYR A 118 -3.92 14.23 -13.51
C TYR A 118 -5.18 13.38 -13.51
N GLY A 119 -5.54 12.89 -14.70
CA GLY A 119 -6.62 11.92 -14.88
C GLY A 119 -6.10 10.49 -14.92
N PRO A 120 -7.00 9.50 -15.08
CA PRO A 120 -6.61 8.14 -15.41
C PRO A 120 -5.75 8.09 -16.67
N VAL A 121 -4.67 7.31 -16.62
CA VAL A 121 -3.68 7.23 -17.71
C VAL A 121 -3.28 5.78 -17.97
N TRP A 122 -3.05 5.46 -19.25
CA TRP A 122 -2.46 4.19 -19.66
C TRP A 122 -0.94 4.31 -19.64
N VAL A 123 -0.29 3.58 -18.75
CA VAL A 123 1.17 3.61 -18.57
C VAL A 123 1.77 2.31 -19.11
N PRO A 124 2.86 2.35 -19.90
CA PRO A 124 3.63 1.16 -20.24
C PRO A 124 4.04 0.37 -18.99
N ALA A 125 3.83 -0.94 -19.03
CA ALA A 125 3.99 -1.78 -17.85
C ALA A 125 5.42 -1.77 -17.29
N ASP A 126 6.43 -1.70 -18.15
CA ASP A 126 7.83 -1.60 -17.74
C ASP A 126 8.15 -0.26 -17.06
N GLU A 127 7.62 0.86 -17.57
CA GLU A 127 7.75 2.17 -16.93
C GLU A 127 7.12 2.18 -15.54
N LEU A 128 5.91 1.62 -15.42
CA LEU A 128 5.23 1.52 -14.14
C LEU A 128 6.02 0.66 -13.14
N VAL A 129 6.57 -0.48 -13.57
CA VAL A 129 7.43 -1.32 -12.72
C VAL A 129 8.70 -0.59 -12.31
N ASN A 130 9.35 0.13 -13.23
CA ASN A 130 10.54 0.93 -12.90
C ASN A 130 10.23 2.00 -11.86
N ALA A 131 9.09 2.69 -11.98
CA ALA A 131 8.63 3.68 -11.00
C ALA A 131 8.35 3.06 -9.62
N MET A 132 7.99 1.77 -9.55
CA MET A 132 7.85 1.02 -8.31
C MET A 132 9.20 0.60 -7.70
N ARG A 133 10.26 0.46 -8.51
CA ARG A 133 11.61 0.11 -8.01
C ARG A 133 12.27 1.22 -7.21
N ALA A 134 11.88 2.47 -7.44
CA ALA A 134 12.41 3.61 -6.72
C ALA A 134 12.29 3.41 -5.20
N LYS A 135 13.38 3.69 -4.47
CA LYS A 135 13.39 3.61 -3.00
C LYS A 135 12.51 4.69 -2.38
N ASP A 136 11.67 4.29 -1.43
CA ASP A 136 10.96 5.21 -0.56
C ASP A 136 11.92 5.68 0.55
N PRO A 137 12.24 6.98 0.63
CA PRO A 137 13.19 7.49 1.63
C PRO A 137 12.70 7.31 3.07
N PHE A 138 11.41 7.09 3.30
CA PHE A 138 10.87 6.89 4.63
C PHE A 138 11.06 5.46 5.14
N SER A 139 10.69 4.45 4.35
CA SER A 139 10.86 3.04 4.71
C SER A 139 12.26 2.50 4.43
N GLY A 140 13.03 3.14 3.56
CA GLY A 140 14.32 2.63 3.07
C GLY A 140 14.19 1.43 2.13
N ARG A 141 12.96 1.03 1.80
CA ARG A 141 12.64 -0.10 0.93
C ARG A 141 12.25 0.40 -0.47
N PRO A 142 12.37 -0.42 -1.52
CA PRO A 142 11.71 -0.11 -2.79
C PRO A 142 10.20 0.07 -2.55
N ARG A 143 9.54 0.78 -3.47
CA ARG A 143 8.08 0.77 -3.51
C ARG A 143 7.60 -0.56 -4.12
N GLY A 144 6.44 -0.57 -4.75
CA GLY A 144 5.81 -1.81 -5.18
C GLY A 144 4.30 -1.66 -5.29
N PHE A 145 3.60 -2.76 -5.09
CA PHE A 145 2.14 -2.76 -5.16
C PHE A 145 1.53 -3.69 -4.11
N LEU A 146 0.27 -3.43 -3.80
CA LEU A 146 -0.57 -4.25 -2.95
C LEU A 146 -1.54 -5.04 -3.81
N ILE A 147 -1.70 -6.32 -3.50
CA ILE A 147 -2.77 -7.17 -4.02
C ILE A 147 -3.83 -7.25 -2.92
N VAL A 148 -5.05 -6.81 -3.23
CA VAL A 148 -6.17 -6.76 -2.30
C VAL A 148 -7.27 -7.68 -2.82
N SER A 149 -7.71 -8.63 -2.00
CA SER A 149 -8.77 -9.58 -2.36
C SER A 149 -9.71 -9.84 -1.19
N LYS A 150 -10.90 -10.35 -1.47
CA LYS A 150 -11.82 -10.79 -0.42
C LYS A 150 -11.27 -12.06 0.26
N GLN A 151 -11.22 -12.05 1.59
CA GLN A 151 -10.90 -13.24 2.35
C GLN A 151 -12.05 -14.25 2.21
N LYS A 152 -11.76 -15.47 1.73
CA LYS A 152 -12.74 -16.56 1.77
C LYS A 152 -12.99 -16.91 3.24
N VAL A 153 -14.15 -16.53 3.75
CA VAL A 153 -14.64 -17.02 5.04
C VAL A 153 -15.12 -18.44 4.80
N ASN A 154 -14.40 -19.43 5.33
CA ASN A 154 -14.91 -20.80 5.38
C ASN A 154 -16.08 -20.82 6.36
N GLN A 155 -17.31 -20.88 5.85
CA GLN A 155 -18.49 -21.11 6.68
C GLN A 155 -18.49 -22.57 7.13
N THR A 156 -17.95 -22.83 8.31
CA THR A 156 -18.24 -24.06 9.05
C THR A 156 -19.63 -23.87 9.68
N TRP A 157 -20.65 -24.46 9.08
CA TRP A 157 -21.92 -24.65 9.77
C TRP A 157 -21.66 -25.52 10.99
N SER A 158 -21.95 -25.00 12.19
CA SER A 158 -21.97 -25.83 13.39
C SER A 158 -23.30 -26.56 13.44
N GLN A 159 -23.31 -27.87 13.69
CA GLN A 159 -24.55 -28.66 13.84
C GLN A 159 -25.39 -28.28 15.07
N ALA A 160 -25.10 -27.17 15.75
CA ALA A 160 -25.78 -26.73 16.96
C ALA A 160 -26.90 -25.70 16.70
N ASP A 161 -27.14 -25.31 15.45
CA ASP A 161 -28.12 -24.27 15.09
C ASP A 161 -29.49 -24.84 14.63
N PHE A 162 -29.84 -26.07 15.01
CA PHE A 162 -31.17 -26.68 14.82
C PHE A 162 -31.76 -27.19 16.14
#